data_AF-F2DP64-F1
#
_entry.id   AF-F2DP64-F1
#
_cell.length_a   1.000
_cell.length_b   1.000
_cell.length_c   1.000
_cell.angle_alpha   90.00
_cell.angle_beta   90.00
_cell.angle_gamma   90.00
#
_symmetry.space_group_name_H-M   'P 1'
#
loop_
_entity.id
_entity.type
_entity.pdbx_description
1 polymer ?
#
loop_
_entity_poly.entity_id
_entity_poly.type
_entity_poly.pdbx_seq_one_letter_code
_entity_poly.pdbx_strand_id
1 'polypeptide(L)'
;GVIPTVLSDLQLLSKLDLSYNRLRGAIPRNGVFEHPANVSLDGNSGLCGQATGFHVPSCPDASPRTGRHYRLITVLITIIGFLSLALLTCFIIHEKIPQATFSLLPSLGEKFPRVSYWDLARATSNFSEINLIGEGSYSSVYKGKLKQVKTEIAIKILDLEIPGAEGSFALECKALRGIRHRNIVPLITECSAIDNKGNAFRAIIYAFMPNGNLDTWLHHQGNQATGGHLGLAQRISIVTNIADALDYLHHYSGRPIIHCDLKPSNILLDIHMNACLGDFGIARFYIDSKLRTVGDSSSITVNGTLGYMAPGIVV
;
A
#
# COMPACT_ATOMS: atom_id res chain seq x y z
N GLY A 1 51.85 33.94 30.14
CA GLY A 1 51.69 32.88 29.13
C GLY A 1 51.73 31.52 29.79
N VAL A 2 51.72 30.43 29.03
CA VAL A 2 51.98 29.08 29.56
C VAL A 2 53.48 28.78 29.54
N ILE A 3 53.95 27.82 30.35
CA ILE A 3 55.33 27.33 30.29
C ILE A 3 55.49 26.56 28.96
N PRO A 4 56.39 26.97 28.05
CA PRO A 4 56.64 26.23 26.82
C PRO A 4 57.19 24.84 27.11
N THR A 5 56.62 23.80 26.50
CA THR A 5 57.06 22.41 26.71
C THR A 5 58.48 22.16 26.23
N VAL A 6 58.97 22.95 25.26
CA VAL A 6 60.34 22.86 24.72
C VAL A 6 61.40 23.06 25.80
N LEU A 7 61.10 23.77 26.90
CA LEU A 7 62.04 23.94 28.01
C LEU A 7 62.34 22.61 28.73
N SER A 8 61.44 21.62 28.66
CA SER A 8 61.67 20.27 29.16
C SER A 8 62.66 19.47 28.31
N ASP A 9 62.84 19.83 27.04
CA ASP A 9 63.64 19.07 26.08
C ASP A 9 65.12 19.50 26.06
N LEU A 10 65.48 20.56 26.79
CA LEU A 10 66.83 21.11 26.84
C LEU A 10 67.73 20.32 27.80
N GLN A 11 68.49 19.37 27.26
CA GLN A 11 69.33 18.45 28.05
C GLN A 11 70.45 19.11 28.86
N LEU A 12 70.93 20.29 28.47
CA LEU A 12 71.99 21.02 29.17
C LEU A 12 71.45 22.01 30.22
N LEU A 13 70.13 22.16 30.33
CA LEU A 13 69.52 23.12 31.24
C LEU A 13 69.46 22.55 32.66
N SER A 14 70.39 22.98 33.52
CA SER A 14 70.52 22.48 34.90
C SER A 14 69.81 23.34 35.95
N LYS A 15 69.56 24.62 35.66
CA LYS A 15 68.80 25.54 36.51
C LYS A 15 67.90 26.44 35.67
N LEU A 16 66.70 26.71 36.15
CA LEU A 16 65.72 27.54 35.46
C LEU A 16 64.95 28.40 36.47
N ASP A 17 64.92 29.72 36.25
CA ASP A 17 64.11 30.64 37.05
C ASP A 17 62.99 31.22 36.20
N LEU A 18 61.75 30.89 36.56
CA LEU A 18 60.53 31.40 35.94
C LEU A 18 59.67 32.18 36.94
N SER A 19 60.23 32.57 38.08
CA SER A 19 59.51 33.26 39.13
C SER A 19 58.95 34.61 38.65
N TYR A 20 57.79 35.00 39.19
CA TYR A 20 57.12 36.29 38.98
C TYR A 20 56.78 36.65 37.52
N ASN A 21 56.66 35.65 36.64
CA ASN A 21 56.37 35.84 35.22
C ASN A 21 54.87 35.79 34.86
N ARG A 22 53.98 35.74 35.87
CA ARG A 22 52.51 35.61 35.69
C ARG A 22 52.13 34.42 34.79
N LEU A 23 52.84 33.31 34.96
CA LEU A 23 52.61 32.09 34.20
C LEU A 23 51.34 31.39 34.67
N ARG A 24 50.70 30.67 33.74
CA ARG A 24 49.47 29.91 34.00
C ARG A 24 49.51 28.53 33.33
N GLY A 25 48.71 27.59 33.83
CA GLY A 25 48.53 26.27 33.23
C GLY A 25 49.42 25.19 33.84
N ALA A 26 49.49 24.03 33.17
CA ALA A 26 50.15 22.84 33.70
C ALA A 26 51.69 22.99 33.74
N ILE A 27 52.31 22.57 34.85
CA ILE A 27 53.77 22.44 34.93
C ILE A 27 54.20 21.16 34.17
N PRO A 28 55.17 21.25 33.24
CA PRO A 28 55.75 20.07 32.60
C PRO A 28 56.36 19.09 33.62
N ARG A 29 56.37 17.80 33.30
CA ARG A 29 56.81 16.75 34.25
C ARG A 29 58.20 16.20 33.98
N ASN A 30 58.83 16.60 32.87
CA ASN A 30 60.06 16.00 32.36
C ASN A 30 61.20 17.03 32.32
N GLY A 31 62.43 16.55 32.29
CA GLY A 31 63.63 17.38 32.13
C GLY A 31 63.95 18.19 33.40
N VAL A 32 64.27 19.47 33.26
CA VAL A 32 64.63 20.33 34.41
C VAL A 32 63.52 20.39 35.49
N PHE A 33 62.26 20.18 35.10
CA PHE A 33 61.10 20.19 35.99
C PHE A 33 60.91 18.92 36.83
N GLU A 34 61.67 17.85 36.58
CA GLU A 34 61.65 16.63 37.42
C GLU A 34 62.19 16.88 38.83
N HIS A 35 63.09 17.86 38.96
CA HIS A 35 63.79 18.16 40.20
C HIS A 35 63.38 19.55 40.70
N PRO A 36 62.51 19.66 41.72
CA PRO A 36 62.01 20.95 42.22
C PRO A 36 63.12 21.92 42.65
N ALA A 37 64.25 21.40 43.12
CA ALA A 37 65.41 22.21 43.50
C ALA A 37 66.05 22.98 42.31
N ASN A 38 65.79 22.56 41.08
CA ASN A 38 66.39 23.13 39.88
C ASN A 38 65.52 24.21 39.23
N VAL A 39 64.26 24.37 39.67
CA VAL A 39 63.31 25.31 39.06
C VAL A 39 62.67 26.23 40.10
N SER A 40 62.79 27.54 39.89
CA SER A 40 62.07 28.54 40.67
C SER A 40 60.76 28.93 39.98
N LEU A 41 59.63 28.72 40.66
CA LEU A 41 58.28 28.98 40.13
C LEU A 41 57.49 30.01 40.96
N ASP A 42 58.14 30.67 41.92
CA ASP A 42 57.50 31.57 42.88
C ASP A 42 56.73 32.72 42.19
N GLY A 43 55.66 33.19 42.81
CA GLY A 43 54.87 34.32 42.28
C GLY A 43 54.01 34.01 41.04
N ASN A 44 53.91 32.74 40.61
CA ASN A 44 53.05 32.31 39.51
C ASN A 44 51.78 31.59 40.01
N SER A 45 50.80 32.36 40.49
CA SER A 45 49.58 31.82 41.13
C SER A 45 48.62 31.05 40.21
N GLY A 46 48.80 31.12 38.89
CA GLY A 46 47.96 30.42 37.92
C GLY A 46 48.52 29.08 37.45
N LEU A 47 49.64 28.62 38.01
CA LEU A 47 50.19 27.30 37.72
C LEU A 47 49.41 26.22 38.44
N CYS A 48 49.27 25.07 37.79
CA CYS A 48 48.62 23.90 38.34
C CYS A 48 49.36 22.63 37.91
N GLY A 49 49.18 21.52 38.63
CA GLY A 49 49.80 20.25 38.24
C GLY A 49 49.95 19.27 39.40
N GLN A 50 50.37 18.05 39.07
CA GLN A 50 50.70 17.00 40.03
C GLN A 50 52.20 16.70 40.00
N ALA A 51 53.03 17.75 40.01
CA ALA A 51 54.48 17.58 40.06
C ALA A 51 54.91 17.46 41.53
N THR A 52 55.51 16.32 41.89
CA THR A 52 55.96 16.02 43.25
C THR A 52 57.00 17.04 43.70
N GLY A 53 56.71 17.77 44.76
CA GLY A 53 57.63 18.75 45.37
C GLY A 53 57.37 20.22 45.00
N PHE A 54 56.41 20.52 44.13
CA PHE A 54 55.88 21.88 43.95
C PHE A 54 54.54 22.03 44.69
N HIS A 55 54.39 23.07 45.50
CA HIS A 55 53.16 23.33 46.27
C HIS A 55 52.11 24.05 45.41
N VAL A 56 51.59 23.37 44.38
CA VAL A 56 50.60 23.93 43.43
C VAL A 56 49.30 23.10 43.41
N PRO A 57 48.14 23.72 43.11
CA PRO A 57 46.87 23.01 43.02
C PRO A 57 46.81 22.09 41.78
N SER A 58 45.99 21.04 41.84
CA SER A 58 45.67 20.20 40.68
C SER A 58 44.98 21.01 39.59
N CYS A 59 45.29 20.74 38.33
CA CYS A 59 44.60 21.40 37.21
C CYS A 59 43.13 20.95 37.16
N PRO A 60 42.18 21.85 36.84
CA PRO A 60 40.78 21.48 36.67
C PRO A 60 40.62 20.55 35.47
N ASP A 61 40.05 19.36 35.70
CA ASP A 61 39.71 18.43 34.62
C ASP A 61 38.73 19.08 33.65
N ALA A 62 39.00 18.99 32.35
CA ALA A 62 38.04 19.37 31.33
C ALA A 62 36.77 18.52 31.52
N SER A 63 35.66 19.16 31.92
CA SER A 63 34.46 18.42 32.34
C SER A 63 33.96 17.47 31.24
N PRO A 64 33.47 16.26 31.59
CA PRO A 64 32.94 15.29 30.61
C PRO A 64 31.59 15.70 29.98
N ARG A 65 31.09 16.92 30.25
CA ARG A 65 29.78 17.39 29.78
C ARG A 65 29.67 17.47 28.24
N THR A 66 30.76 17.77 27.55
CA THR A 66 30.80 17.89 26.07
C THR A 66 30.66 16.54 25.36
N GLY A 67 31.16 15.44 25.95
CA GLY A 67 31.09 14.10 25.34
C GLY A 67 29.70 13.46 25.40
N ARG A 68 28.90 13.77 26.43
CA ARG A 68 27.53 13.24 26.56
C ARG A 68 26.59 13.89 25.55
N HIS A 69 26.69 15.21 25.33
CA HIS A 69 25.93 15.90 24.29
C HIS A 69 26.31 15.42 22.88
N TYR A 70 27.61 15.26 22.60
CA TYR A 70 28.05 14.73 21.31
C TYR A 70 27.55 13.31 21.06
N ARG A 71 27.63 12.41 22.05
CA ARG A 71 27.07 11.04 21.92
C ARG A 71 25.57 11.03 21.71
N LEU A 72 24.81 11.90 22.39
CA LEU A 72 23.36 12.01 22.18
C LEU A 72 23.03 12.50 20.77
N ILE A 73 23.78 13.50 20.27
CA ILE A 73 23.62 14.00 18.90
C ILE A 73 23.95 12.92 17.88
N THR A 74 25.03 12.16 18.05
CA THR A 74 25.39 11.06 17.14
C THR A 74 24.30 9.99 17.09
N VAL A 75 23.74 9.58 18.24
CA VAL A 75 22.66 8.58 18.31
C VAL A 75 21.38 9.10 17.65
N LEU A 76 21.05 10.38 17.84
CA LEU A 76 19.86 10.97 17.23
C LEU A 76 19.98 11.04 15.70
N ILE A 77 21.15 11.42 15.18
CA ILE A 77 21.43 11.46 13.74
C ILE A 77 21.31 10.06 13.12
N THR A 78 21.83 9.01 13.78
CA THR A 78 21.74 7.64 13.24
C THR A 78 20.30 7.13 13.22
N ILE A 79 19.49 7.44 14.24
CA ILE A 79 18.07 7.06 14.29
C ILE A 79 17.28 7.76 13.18
N ILE A 80 17.47 9.07 13.01
CA ILE A 80 16.79 9.85 11.96
C ILE A 80 17.20 9.34 10.57
N GLY A 81 18.49 9.07 10.36
CA GLY A 81 19.00 8.49 9.13
C GLY A 81 18.31 7.16 8.80
N PHE A 82 18.23 6.25 9.77
CA PHE A 82 17.57 4.96 9.58
C PHE A 82 16.07 5.09 9.30
N LEU A 83 15.37 5.96 10.04
CA LEU A 83 13.94 6.24 9.81
C LEU A 83 13.69 6.83 8.41
N SER A 84 14.52 7.78 7.98
CA SER A 84 14.40 8.39 6.66
C SER A 84 14.65 7.39 5.53
N LEU A 85 15.63 6.49 5.70
CA LEU A 85 15.91 5.41 4.75
C LEU A 85 14.75 4.40 4.71
N ALA A 86 14.20 4.03 5.86
CA ALA A 86 13.04 3.14 5.95
C ALA A 86 11.78 3.74 5.29
N LEU A 87 11.56 5.05 5.44
CA LEU A 87 10.46 5.73 4.77
C LEU A 87 10.68 5.80 3.25
N LEU A 88 11.91 6.06 2.81
CA LEU A 88 12.26 6.05 1.38
C LEU A 88 12.10 4.66 0.77
N THR A 89 12.51 3.60 1.46
CA THR A 89 12.30 2.23 0.97
C THR A 89 10.83 1.86 0.95
N CYS A 90 10.04 2.23 1.97
CA CYS A 90 8.58 2.07 1.96
C CYS A 90 7.93 2.84 0.80
N PHE A 91 8.37 4.07 0.53
CA PHE A 91 7.86 4.87 -0.60
C PHE A 91 8.23 4.24 -1.95
N ILE A 92 9.48 3.80 -2.13
CA ILE A 92 9.91 3.09 -3.34
C ILE A 92 9.17 1.77 -3.50
N ILE A 93 8.93 1.01 -2.43
CA ILE A 93 8.12 -0.21 -2.47
C ILE A 93 6.67 0.13 -2.82
N HIS A 94 6.11 1.21 -2.28
CA HIS A 94 4.77 1.66 -2.60
C HIS A 94 4.62 2.10 -4.07
N GLU A 95 5.64 2.75 -4.65
CA GLU A 95 5.67 3.06 -6.09
C GLU A 95 6.00 1.83 -6.97
N LYS A 96 6.85 0.92 -6.49
CA LYS A 96 7.25 -0.29 -7.21
C LYS A 96 6.31 -1.47 -7.06
N ILE A 97 5.33 -1.44 -6.14
CA ILE A 97 4.12 -2.25 -6.25
C ILE A 97 3.44 -1.71 -7.49
N PRO A 98 3.67 -2.33 -8.65
CA PRO A 98 3.31 -1.70 -9.88
C PRO A 98 1.79 -1.70 -9.95
N GLN A 99 1.23 -0.63 -10.51
CA GLN A 99 -0.11 -0.59 -11.10
C GLN A 99 -0.21 -1.54 -12.33
N ALA A 100 0.50 -2.68 -12.30
CA ALA A 100 0.68 -3.63 -13.39
C ALA A 100 -0.63 -4.29 -13.82
N THR A 101 -1.66 -4.29 -12.97
CA THR A 101 -2.98 -4.81 -13.32
C THR A 101 -3.75 -3.87 -14.24
N PHE A 102 -3.53 -2.55 -14.17
CA PHE A 102 -4.23 -1.59 -15.04
C PHE A 102 -3.50 -1.34 -16.37
N SER A 103 -2.19 -1.61 -16.45
CA SER A 103 -1.39 -1.37 -17.65
C SER A 103 -1.52 -2.44 -18.75
N LEU A 104 -2.17 -3.58 -18.48
CA LEU A 104 -2.38 -4.63 -19.49
C LEU A 104 -3.62 -4.40 -20.37
N LEU A 105 -4.55 -3.53 -19.95
CA LEU A 105 -5.48 -2.95 -20.91
C LEU A 105 -4.80 -1.71 -21.50
N PRO A 106 -4.72 -1.57 -22.83
CA PRO A 106 -4.41 -0.28 -23.43
C PRO A 106 -5.30 0.75 -22.75
N SER A 107 -4.74 1.91 -22.37
CA SER A 107 -5.52 3.04 -21.88
C SER A 107 -6.66 3.26 -22.88
N LEU A 108 -7.85 2.73 -22.56
CA LEU A 108 -8.98 2.69 -23.46
C LEU A 108 -9.59 4.08 -23.37
N GLY A 109 -8.89 5.01 -24.04
CA GLY A 109 -9.25 6.41 -24.14
C GLY A 109 -10.64 6.51 -24.73
N GLU A 110 -11.56 7.07 -23.93
CA GLU A 110 -12.83 7.71 -24.26
C GLU A 110 -13.86 6.99 -25.16
N LYS A 111 -13.57 5.83 -25.75
CA LYS A 111 -14.53 5.02 -26.51
C LYS A 111 -14.32 3.54 -26.20
N PHE A 112 -15.21 2.99 -25.37
CA PHE A 112 -15.34 1.54 -25.21
C PHE A 112 -15.46 0.88 -26.61
N PRO A 113 -14.70 -0.20 -26.89
CA PRO A 113 -14.74 -0.86 -28.18
C PRO A 113 -16.16 -1.36 -28.42
N ARG A 114 -16.80 -0.86 -29.49
CA ARG A 114 -18.15 -1.27 -29.85
C ARG A 114 -18.09 -2.71 -30.35
N VAL A 115 -18.57 -3.65 -29.53
CA VAL A 115 -18.64 -5.08 -29.84
C VAL A 115 -20.02 -5.43 -30.38
N SER A 116 -20.07 -6.30 -31.39
CA SER A 116 -21.34 -6.82 -31.93
C SER A 116 -21.68 -8.19 -31.35
N TYR A 117 -22.94 -8.63 -31.48
CA TYR A 117 -23.36 -10.00 -31.18
C TYR A 117 -22.44 -11.05 -31.84
N TRP A 118 -22.12 -10.85 -33.12
CA TRP A 118 -21.28 -11.79 -33.88
C TRP A 118 -19.82 -11.83 -33.43
N ASP A 119 -19.31 -10.75 -32.86
CA ASP A 119 -17.98 -10.75 -32.25
C ASP A 119 -17.97 -11.61 -30.98
N LEU A 120 -19.00 -11.47 -30.15
CA LEU A 120 -19.16 -12.25 -28.93
C LEU A 120 -19.40 -13.73 -29.23
N ALA A 121 -20.28 -14.03 -30.19
CA ALA A 121 -20.53 -15.41 -30.64
C ALA A 121 -19.24 -16.06 -31.15
N ARG A 122 -18.45 -15.38 -32.00
CA ARG A 122 -17.16 -15.92 -32.45
C ARG A 122 -16.16 -16.08 -31.31
N ALA A 123 -16.12 -15.13 -30.37
CA ALA A 123 -15.20 -15.17 -29.24
C ALA A 123 -15.45 -16.36 -28.30
N THR A 124 -16.69 -16.88 -28.26
CA THR A 124 -17.15 -17.97 -27.37
C THR A 124 -17.46 -19.27 -28.11
N SER A 125 -17.08 -19.41 -29.38
CA SER A 125 -17.44 -20.56 -30.22
C SER A 125 -18.96 -20.81 -30.28
N ASN A 126 -19.72 -19.74 -30.53
CA ASN A 126 -21.19 -19.66 -30.52
C ASN A 126 -21.79 -19.99 -29.15
N PHE A 127 -21.25 -19.37 -28.09
CA PHE A 127 -21.72 -19.56 -26.71
C PHE A 127 -21.73 -21.03 -26.29
N SER A 128 -20.70 -21.78 -26.70
CA SER A 128 -20.58 -23.20 -26.43
C SER A 128 -20.42 -23.48 -24.94
N GLU A 129 -21.02 -24.57 -24.48
CA GLU A 129 -20.97 -25.04 -23.09
C GLU A 129 -19.54 -25.22 -22.56
N ILE A 130 -18.58 -25.57 -23.43
CA ILE A 130 -17.16 -25.69 -23.05
C ILE A 130 -16.55 -24.38 -22.56
N ASN A 131 -17.16 -23.25 -22.93
CA ASN A 131 -16.74 -21.92 -22.55
C ASN A 131 -17.61 -21.35 -21.42
N LEU A 132 -18.64 -22.05 -20.95
CA LEU A 132 -19.43 -21.61 -19.80
C LEU A 132 -18.57 -21.71 -18.53
N ILE A 133 -18.41 -20.59 -17.83
CA ILE A 133 -17.59 -20.48 -16.62
C ILE A 133 -18.39 -20.10 -15.38
N GLY A 134 -19.67 -19.75 -15.54
CA GLY A 134 -20.55 -19.44 -14.42
C GLY A 134 -21.98 -19.23 -14.88
N GLU A 135 -22.91 -19.53 -13.99
CA GLU A 135 -24.33 -19.34 -14.18
C GLU A 135 -24.90 -18.65 -12.93
N GLY A 136 -25.73 -17.64 -13.15
CA GLY A 136 -26.38 -16.86 -12.10
C GLY A 136 -27.86 -16.72 -12.41
N SER A 137 -28.62 -16.15 -11.47
CA SER A 137 -30.09 -16.10 -11.54
C SER A 137 -30.65 -15.35 -12.75
N TYR A 138 -29.87 -14.48 -13.39
CA TYR A 138 -30.29 -13.65 -14.53
C TYR A 138 -29.35 -13.77 -15.73
N SER A 139 -28.33 -14.63 -15.66
CA SER A 139 -27.23 -14.55 -16.63
C SER A 139 -26.36 -15.78 -16.67
N SER A 140 -25.74 -16.01 -17.83
CA SER A 140 -24.67 -16.99 -18.02
C SER A 140 -23.38 -16.26 -18.38
N VAL A 141 -22.24 -16.73 -17.86
CA VAL A 141 -20.93 -16.12 -18.08
C VAL A 141 -20.06 -17.06 -18.90
N TYR A 142 -19.59 -16.58 -20.05
CA TYR A 142 -18.73 -17.33 -20.96
C TYR A 142 -17.32 -16.77 -20.99
N LYS A 143 -16.32 -17.66 -20.99
CA LYS A 143 -14.94 -17.32 -21.35
C LYS A 143 -14.86 -17.11 -22.86
N GLY A 144 -14.12 -16.10 -23.29
CA GLY A 144 -13.88 -15.87 -24.71
C GLY A 144 -12.59 -15.12 -25.00
N LYS A 145 -12.31 -14.94 -26.29
CA LYS A 145 -11.15 -14.17 -26.76
C LYS A 145 -11.54 -13.25 -27.93
N LEU A 146 -11.57 -11.95 -27.69
CA LEU A 146 -11.79 -10.96 -28.75
C LEU A 146 -10.53 -10.74 -29.58
N LYS A 147 -10.65 -10.78 -30.90
CA LYS A 147 -9.53 -10.55 -31.83
C LYS A 147 -8.89 -9.18 -31.63
N GLN A 148 -9.69 -8.17 -31.29
CA GLN A 148 -9.25 -6.79 -31.10
C GLN A 148 -8.43 -6.60 -29.81
N VAL A 149 -8.79 -7.32 -28.75
CA VAL A 149 -8.22 -7.11 -27.40
C VAL A 149 -7.05 -8.06 -27.13
N LYS A 150 -6.90 -9.15 -27.89
CA LYS A 150 -5.88 -10.23 -27.73
C LYS A 150 -5.85 -10.93 -26.36
N THR A 151 -6.53 -10.39 -25.36
CA THR A 151 -6.66 -10.91 -23.99
C THR A 151 -7.93 -11.76 -23.84
N GLU A 152 -7.89 -12.70 -22.90
CA GLU A 152 -9.08 -13.45 -22.49
C GLU A 152 -10.09 -12.53 -21.78
N ILE A 153 -11.37 -12.77 -22.04
CA ILE A 153 -12.48 -11.99 -21.50
C ILE A 153 -13.54 -12.90 -20.88
N ALA A 154 -14.31 -12.35 -19.95
CA ALA A 154 -15.54 -12.95 -19.46
C ALA A 154 -16.74 -12.19 -20.03
N ILE A 155 -17.69 -12.90 -20.63
CA ILE A 155 -18.87 -12.33 -21.29
C ILE A 155 -20.09 -12.79 -20.49
N LYS A 156 -20.64 -11.89 -19.68
CA LYS A 156 -21.89 -12.10 -18.95
C LYS A 156 -23.05 -11.78 -19.88
N ILE A 157 -23.81 -12.79 -20.28
CA ILE A 157 -24.99 -12.67 -21.14
C ILE A 157 -26.22 -12.76 -20.26
N LEU A 158 -27.14 -11.81 -20.44
CA LEU A 158 -28.35 -11.73 -19.62
C LEU A 158 -29.44 -12.55 -20.27
N ASP A 159 -30.14 -13.34 -19.45
CA ASP A 159 -31.34 -14.04 -19.86
C ASP A 159 -32.55 -13.10 -19.73
N LEU A 160 -32.92 -12.47 -20.84
CA LEU A 160 -34.00 -11.48 -20.87
C LEU A 160 -35.39 -12.09 -20.76
N GLU A 161 -35.52 -13.43 -20.79
CA GLU A 161 -36.79 -14.10 -20.48
C GLU A 161 -37.09 -14.06 -18.96
N ILE A 162 -36.06 -13.87 -18.13
CA ILE A 162 -36.19 -13.81 -16.68
C ILE A 162 -36.62 -12.40 -16.23
N PRO A 163 -37.75 -12.26 -15.51
CA PRO A 163 -38.18 -10.97 -14.97
C PRO A 163 -37.10 -10.31 -14.11
N GLY A 164 -36.77 -9.06 -14.44
CA GLY A 164 -35.75 -8.28 -13.74
C GLY A 164 -34.35 -8.34 -14.36
N ALA A 165 -34.06 -9.22 -15.32
CA ALA A 165 -32.75 -9.31 -15.96
C ALA A 165 -32.34 -8.00 -16.68
N GLU A 166 -33.25 -7.36 -17.42
CA GLU A 166 -32.98 -6.05 -18.05
C GLU A 166 -32.72 -4.96 -16.99
N GLY A 167 -33.41 -5.02 -15.84
CA GLY A 167 -33.17 -4.11 -14.73
C GLY A 167 -31.81 -4.32 -14.08
N SER A 168 -31.42 -5.58 -13.91
CA SER A 168 -30.09 -5.99 -13.41
C SER A 168 -28.97 -5.50 -14.34
N PHE A 169 -29.14 -5.69 -15.65
CA PHE A 169 -28.24 -5.13 -16.67
C PHE A 169 -28.08 -3.61 -16.53
N ALA A 170 -29.20 -2.89 -16.45
CA ALA A 170 -29.19 -1.43 -16.36
C ALA A 170 -28.50 -0.94 -15.08
N LEU A 171 -28.71 -1.63 -13.95
CA LEU A 171 -28.06 -1.31 -12.67
C LEU A 171 -26.55 -1.55 -12.74
N GLU A 172 -26.12 -2.70 -13.26
CA GLU A 172 -24.72 -3.07 -13.38
C GLU A 172 -23.97 -2.09 -14.30
N CYS A 173 -24.53 -1.78 -15.47
CA CYS A 173 -23.95 -0.79 -16.39
C CYS A 173 -23.88 0.60 -15.75
N LYS A 174 -24.94 1.01 -15.03
CA LYS A 174 -24.97 2.30 -14.32
C LYS A 174 -23.92 2.38 -13.21
N ALA A 175 -23.72 1.30 -12.46
CA ALA A 175 -22.71 1.24 -11.38
C ALA A 175 -21.31 1.32 -11.97
N LEU A 176 -21.05 0.54 -13.01
CA LEU A 176 -19.72 0.41 -13.60
C LEU A 176 -19.28 1.63 -14.42
N ARG A 177 -20.22 2.43 -14.96
CA ARG A 177 -19.93 3.59 -15.81
C ARG A 177 -19.00 4.63 -15.17
N GLY A 178 -19.04 4.77 -13.85
CA GLY A 178 -18.31 5.81 -13.11
C GLY A 178 -17.21 5.30 -12.18
N ILE A 179 -17.07 3.98 -12.01
CA ILE A 179 -16.13 3.41 -11.04
C ILE A 179 -14.90 2.82 -11.73
N ARG A 180 -13.73 3.09 -11.16
CA ARG A 180 -12.46 2.50 -11.58
C ARG A 180 -11.62 2.25 -10.34
N HIS A 181 -11.41 0.99 -10.00
CA HIS A 181 -10.67 0.59 -8.81
C HIS A 181 -9.88 -0.69 -9.06
N ARG A 182 -8.71 -0.83 -8.43
CA ARG A 182 -7.81 -1.99 -8.62
C ARG A 182 -8.42 -3.31 -8.15
N ASN A 183 -9.35 -3.23 -7.19
CA ASN A 183 -10.05 -4.38 -6.58
C ASN A 183 -11.53 -4.45 -7.00
N ILE A 184 -11.87 -3.91 -8.17
CA ILE A 184 -13.16 -4.12 -8.83
C ILE A 184 -12.88 -4.76 -10.19
N VAL A 185 -13.68 -5.76 -10.57
CA VAL A 185 -13.49 -6.48 -11.83
C VAL A 185 -13.55 -5.48 -13.00
N PRO A 186 -12.48 -5.37 -13.81
CA PRO A 186 -12.43 -4.36 -14.87
C PRO A 186 -13.51 -4.58 -15.93
N LEU A 187 -14.40 -3.60 -16.10
CA LEU A 187 -15.32 -3.53 -17.22
C LEU A 187 -14.55 -3.19 -18.50
N ILE A 188 -14.70 -4.01 -19.53
CA ILE A 188 -14.16 -3.76 -20.87
C ILE A 188 -15.17 -2.98 -21.72
N THR A 189 -16.43 -3.44 -21.78
CA THR A 189 -17.52 -2.77 -22.50
C THR A 189 -18.85 -3.48 -22.21
N GLU A 190 -19.96 -2.87 -22.61
CA GLU A 190 -21.27 -3.51 -22.72
C GLU A 190 -21.62 -3.76 -24.20
N CYS A 191 -22.61 -4.63 -24.43
CA CYS A 191 -23.21 -4.93 -25.72
C CYS A 191 -24.73 -4.91 -25.60
N SER A 192 -25.38 -3.99 -26.31
CA SER A 192 -26.82 -4.01 -26.55
C SER A 192 -27.05 -4.22 -28.04
N ALA A 193 -27.56 -5.39 -28.40
CA ALA A 193 -27.70 -5.84 -29.79
C ALA A 193 -29.02 -6.58 -30.01
N ILE A 194 -29.19 -7.09 -31.22
CA ILE A 194 -30.20 -8.08 -31.59
C ILE A 194 -29.47 -9.38 -31.91
N ASP A 195 -29.96 -10.52 -31.43
CA ASP A 195 -29.39 -11.83 -31.69
C ASP A 195 -29.68 -12.33 -33.12
N ASN A 196 -29.22 -13.54 -33.45
CA ASN A 196 -29.47 -14.16 -34.75
C ASN A 196 -30.93 -14.58 -34.99
N LYS A 197 -31.80 -14.52 -33.98
CA LYS A 197 -33.23 -14.85 -34.04
C LYS A 197 -34.12 -13.59 -34.06
N GLY A 198 -33.54 -12.40 -33.93
CA GLY A 198 -34.29 -11.14 -33.90
C GLY A 198 -34.69 -10.68 -32.49
N ASN A 199 -34.21 -11.34 -31.44
CA ASN A 199 -34.52 -10.97 -30.06
C ASN A 199 -33.51 -9.96 -29.50
N ALA A 200 -33.93 -9.20 -28.49
CA ALA A 200 -33.01 -8.34 -27.75
C ALA A 200 -31.88 -9.17 -27.13
N PHE A 201 -30.66 -8.66 -27.24
CA PHE A 201 -29.46 -9.26 -26.66
C PHE A 201 -28.75 -8.23 -25.78
N ARG A 202 -28.40 -8.64 -24.56
CA ARG A 202 -27.63 -7.83 -23.60
C ARG A 202 -26.46 -8.65 -23.09
N ALA A 203 -25.27 -8.05 -23.14
CA ALA A 203 -24.09 -8.64 -22.52
C ALA A 203 -23.18 -7.58 -21.92
N ILE A 204 -22.45 -7.97 -20.88
CA ILE A 204 -21.42 -7.17 -20.23
C ILE A 204 -20.10 -7.93 -20.33
N ILE A 205 -19.06 -7.24 -20.77
CA ILE A 205 -17.75 -7.83 -21.06
C ILE A 205 -16.76 -7.34 -20.03
N TYR A 206 -16.16 -8.28 -19.31
CA TYR A 206 -15.16 -8.06 -18.27
C TYR A 206 -13.80 -8.61 -18.67
N ALA A 207 -12.75 -8.11 -18.02
CA ALA A 207 -11.47 -8.80 -17.99
C ALA A 207 -11.64 -10.18 -17.33
N PHE A 208 -11.07 -11.22 -17.94
CA PHE A 208 -11.13 -12.57 -17.39
C PHE A 208 -10.27 -12.70 -16.13
N MET A 209 -10.81 -13.36 -15.11
CA MET A 209 -10.15 -13.62 -13.82
C MET A 209 -9.76 -15.10 -13.75
N PRO A 210 -8.48 -15.45 -14.04
CA PRO A 210 -8.11 -16.83 -14.32
C PRO A 210 -8.05 -17.73 -13.09
N ASN A 211 -7.95 -17.15 -11.89
CA ASN A 211 -8.00 -17.91 -10.65
C ASN A 211 -9.44 -18.10 -10.12
N GLY A 212 -10.47 -17.73 -10.89
CA GLY A 212 -11.87 -17.98 -10.56
C GLY A 212 -12.37 -17.18 -9.36
N ASN A 213 -13.40 -17.69 -8.68
CA ASN A 213 -14.03 -17.03 -7.53
C ASN A 213 -13.54 -17.60 -6.19
N LEU A 214 -13.61 -16.79 -5.13
CA LEU A 214 -13.15 -17.14 -3.79
C LEU A 214 -13.93 -18.31 -3.18
N ASP A 215 -15.23 -18.45 -3.50
CA ASP A 215 -16.08 -19.55 -3.02
C ASP A 215 -15.44 -20.91 -3.33
N THR A 216 -14.99 -21.08 -4.58
CA THR A 216 -14.30 -22.29 -5.03
C THR A 216 -13.05 -22.55 -4.19
N TRP A 217 -12.23 -21.54 -3.90
CA TRP A 217 -11.01 -21.70 -3.07
C TRP A 217 -11.29 -22.02 -1.60
N LEU A 218 -12.42 -21.55 -1.07
CA LEU A 218 -12.82 -21.82 0.32
C LEU A 218 -13.40 -23.23 0.48
N HIS A 219 -14.09 -23.74 -0.55
CA HIS A 219 -14.85 -24.99 -0.49
C HIS A 219 -14.27 -26.14 -1.32
N HIS A 220 -13.04 -26.00 -1.83
CA HIS A 220 -12.36 -27.02 -2.63
C HIS A 220 -12.41 -28.42 -2.00
N GLN A 221 -13.07 -29.36 -2.68
CA GLN A 221 -13.04 -30.79 -2.37
C GLN A 221 -11.93 -31.48 -3.19
N GLY A 222 -10.71 -31.52 -2.65
CA GLY A 222 -9.69 -32.57 -2.82
C GLY A 222 -9.19 -33.06 -4.20
N ASN A 223 -9.86 -32.83 -5.33
CA ASN A 223 -9.67 -33.62 -6.56
C ASN A 223 -9.28 -32.83 -7.82
N GLN A 224 -9.02 -31.52 -7.74
CA GLN A 224 -8.47 -30.78 -8.87
C GLN A 224 -7.00 -30.40 -8.62
N ALA A 225 -6.14 -30.76 -9.56
CA ALA A 225 -4.68 -30.72 -9.47
C ALA A 225 -4.05 -29.30 -9.50
N THR A 226 -4.83 -28.25 -9.26
CA THR A 226 -4.39 -26.86 -9.40
C THR A 226 -5.00 -25.97 -8.32
N GLY A 227 -4.27 -25.75 -7.22
CA GLY A 227 -4.55 -24.68 -6.26
C GLY A 227 -4.65 -25.16 -4.81
N GLY A 228 -3.56 -24.99 -4.05
CA GLY A 228 -3.53 -25.32 -2.62
C GLY A 228 -4.47 -24.45 -1.78
N HIS A 229 -4.75 -24.88 -0.55
CA HIS A 229 -5.54 -24.10 0.40
C HIS A 229 -5.01 -22.67 0.59
N LEU A 230 -5.91 -21.69 0.70
CA LEU A 230 -5.54 -20.32 0.99
C LEU A 230 -4.86 -20.21 2.36
N GLY A 231 -3.59 -19.82 2.37
CA GLY A 231 -2.84 -19.52 3.58
C GLY A 231 -3.34 -18.25 4.28
N LEU A 232 -2.99 -18.08 5.56
CA LEU A 232 -3.45 -16.92 6.34
C LEU A 232 -3.06 -15.58 5.69
N ALA A 233 -1.83 -15.46 5.19
CA ALA A 233 -1.37 -14.24 4.51
C ALA A 233 -2.20 -13.90 3.27
N GLN A 234 -2.55 -14.91 2.46
CA GLN A 234 -3.41 -14.72 1.28
C GLN A 234 -4.82 -14.28 1.68
N ARG A 235 -5.39 -14.90 2.73
CA ARG A 235 -6.71 -14.51 3.26
C ARG A 235 -6.72 -13.06 3.74
N ILE A 236 -5.68 -12.62 4.46
CA ILE A 236 -5.54 -11.23 4.89
C ILE A 236 -5.44 -10.29 3.68
N SER A 237 -4.67 -10.67 2.66
CA SER A 237 -4.56 -9.90 1.41
C SER A 237 -5.92 -9.74 0.73
N ILE A 238 -6.66 -10.85 0.59
CA ILE A 238 -8.01 -10.86 -0.01
C ILE A 238 -8.97 -9.96 0.76
N VAL A 239 -9.01 -10.06 2.09
CA VAL A 239 -9.86 -9.20 2.93
C VAL A 239 -9.47 -7.73 2.77
N THR A 240 -8.18 -7.42 2.74
CA THR A 240 -7.68 -6.06 2.57
C THR A 240 -8.10 -5.48 1.21
N ASN A 241 -7.96 -6.26 0.13
CA ASN A 241 -8.40 -5.88 -1.21
C ASN A 241 -9.90 -5.58 -1.28
N ILE A 242 -10.74 -6.42 -0.67
CA ILE A 242 -12.19 -6.22 -0.67
C ILE A 242 -12.60 -5.04 0.22
N ALA A 243 -11.93 -4.84 1.35
CA ALA A 243 -12.14 -3.65 2.19
C ALA A 243 -11.82 -2.36 1.43
N ASP A 244 -10.72 -2.32 0.68
CA ASP A 244 -10.32 -1.18 -0.15
C ASP A 244 -11.34 -0.88 -1.26
N ALA A 245 -11.86 -1.92 -1.93
CA ALA A 245 -12.93 -1.77 -2.91
C ALA A 245 -14.22 -1.19 -2.32
N LEU A 246 -14.62 -1.67 -1.13
CA LEU A 246 -15.83 -1.20 -0.46
C LEU A 246 -15.68 0.24 0.05
N ASP A 247 -14.52 0.60 0.60
CA ASP A 247 -14.22 1.97 1.02
C ASP A 247 -14.31 2.93 -0.17
N TYR A 248 -13.73 2.56 -1.30
CA TYR A 248 -13.85 3.28 -2.56
C TYR A 248 -15.31 3.47 -3.00
N LEU A 249 -16.09 2.38 -3.03
CA LEU A 249 -17.50 2.43 -3.45
C LEU A 249 -18.36 3.31 -2.55
N HIS A 250 -18.12 3.28 -1.24
CA HIS A 250 -18.91 4.00 -0.26
C HIS A 250 -18.55 5.49 -0.16
N HIS A 251 -17.27 5.85 -0.36
CA HIS A 251 -16.80 7.20 -0.05
C HIS A 251 -16.22 7.96 -1.25
N TYR A 252 -15.66 7.29 -2.25
CA TYR A 252 -14.81 7.92 -3.28
C TYR A 252 -15.32 7.75 -4.71
N SER A 253 -16.44 7.05 -4.92
CA SER A 253 -17.09 6.83 -6.22
C SER A 253 -17.92 8.02 -6.74
N GLY A 254 -17.89 9.16 -6.04
CA GLY A 254 -18.67 10.37 -6.34
C GLY A 254 -20.12 10.30 -5.83
N ARG A 255 -20.79 9.16 -5.96
CA ARG A 255 -22.08 8.88 -5.32
C ARG A 255 -22.01 7.52 -4.65
N PRO A 256 -22.24 7.40 -3.33
CA PRO A 256 -22.07 6.14 -2.61
C PRO A 256 -22.86 5.00 -3.27
N ILE A 257 -22.17 3.90 -3.56
CA ILE A 257 -22.72 2.69 -4.17
C ILE A 257 -22.69 1.58 -3.14
N ILE A 258 -23.86 1.03 -2.83
CA ILE A 258 -24.01 -0.17 -1.99
C ILE A 258 -24.06 -1.38 -2.91
N HIS A 259 -23.12 -2.31 -2.78
CA HIS A 259 -23.03 -3.48 -3.65
C HIS A 259 -24.25 -4.43 -3.54
N CYS A 260 -24.80 -4.57 -2.33
CA CYS A 260 -25.93 -5.44 -1.98
C CYS A 260 -25.74 -6.96 -2.14
N ASP A 261 -24.71 -7.43 -2.88
CA ASP A 261 -24.44 -8.88 -3.03
C ASP A 261 -22.99 -9.28 -2.72
N LEU A 262 -22.44 -8.83 -1.59
CA LEU A 262 -21.08 -9.22 -1.20
C LEU A 262 -21.06 -10.66 -0.68
N LYS A 263 -20.44 -11.57 -1.45
CA LYS A 263 -20.29 -12.99 -1.14
C LYS A 263 -19.05 -13.59 -1.82
N PRO A 264 -18.52 -14.75 -1.36
CA PRO A 264 -17.33 -15.36 -1.95
C PRO A 264 -17.42 -15.63 -3.46
N SER A 265 -18.59 -15.97 -4.00
CA SER A 265 -18.73 -16.22 -5.45
C SER A 265 -18.64 -14.96 -6.31
N ASN A 266 -18.86 -13.78 -5.72
CA ASN A 266 -18.70 -12.47 -6.38
C ASN A 266 -17.32 -11.85 -6.16
N ILE A 267 -16.43 -12.51 -5.41
CA ILE A 267 -15.04 -12.12 -5.23
C ILE A 267 -14.18 -12.95 -6.19
N LEU A 268 -13.69 -12.33 -7.26
CA LEU A 268 -12.86 -12.98 -8.27
C LEU A 268 -11.37 -12.75 -8.01
N LEU A 269 -10.52 -13.66 -8.45
CA LEU A 269 -9.08 -13.61 -8.25
C LEU A 269 -8.33 -13.43 -9.57
N ASP A 270 -7.53 -12.37 -9.65
CA ASP A 270 -6.68 -12.09 -10.82
C ASP A 270 -5.48 -13.07 -10.91
N ILE A 271 -4.65 -12.94 -11.95
CA ILE A 271 -3.44 -13.77 -12.16
C ILE A 271 -2.46 -13.78 -10.98
N HIS A 272 -2.50 -12.77 -10.12
CA HIS A 272 -1.60 -12.57 -8.98
C HIS A 272 -2.27 -12.89 -7.63
N MET A 273 -3.47 -13.49 -7.65
CA MET A 273 -4.29 -13.77 -6.46
C MET A 273 -4.77 -12.50 -5.72
N ASN A 274 -4.82 -11.35 -6.38
CA ASN A 274 -5.50 -10.18 -5.84
C ASN A 274 -7.01 -10.33 -6.00
N ALA A 275 -7.76 -9.93 -4.98
CA ALA A 275 -9.21 -10.02 -5.00
C ALA A 275 -9.84 -8.81 -5.71
N CYS A 276 -10.82 -9.09 -6.57
CA CYS A 276 -11.62 -8.12 -7.31
C CYS A 276 -13.10 -8.39 -7.06
N LEU A 277 -13.84 -7.37 -6.63
CA LEU A 277 -15.28 -7.45 -6.47
C LEU A 277 -15.99 -7.32 -7.82
N GLY A 278 -16.87 -8.26 -8.14
CA GLY A 278 -17.71 -8.26 -9.33
C GLY A 278 -19.20 -8.40 -9.01
N ASP A 279 -20.01 -8.37 -10.07
CA ASP A 279 -21.48 -8.49 -10.05
C ASP A 279 -22.24 -7.35 -9.32
N PHE A 280 -22.48 -6.27 -10.06
CA PHE A 280 -23.24 -5.11 -9.56
C PHE A 280 -24.73 -5.15 -9.97
N GLY A 281 -25.25 -6.32 -10.36
CA GLY A 281 -26.61 -6.47 -10.89
C GLY A 281 -27.74 -6.06 -9.94
N ILE A 282 -27.47 -6.00 -8.64
CA ILE A 282 -28.42 -5.50 -7.63
C ILE A 282 -27.90 -4.32 -6.82
N ALA A 283 -26.85 -3.64 -7.31
CA ALA A 283 -26.26 -2.50 -6.62
C ALA A 283 -27.25 -1.33 -6.48
N ARG A 284 -27.11 -0.58 -5.38
CA ARG A 284 -27.96 0.58 -5.06
C ARG A 284 -27.13 1.83 -4.93
N PHE A 285 -27.65 2.95 -5.41
CA PHE A 285 -27.04 4.26 -5.23
C PHE A 285 -27.70 4.94 -4.05
N TYR A 286 -26.90 5.34 -3.06
CA TYR A 286 -27.42 6.12 -1.95
C TYR A 286 -27.99 7.44 -2.47
N ILE A 287 -29.17 7.80 -1.97
CA ILE A 287 -29.80 9.10 -2.20
C ILE A 287 -29.91 9.73 -0.83
N ASP A 288 -29.29 10.89 -0.61
CA ASP A 288 -29.52 11.67 0.60
C ASP A 288 -31.03 11.94 0.71
N SER A 289 -31.61 11.65 1.86
CA SER A 289 -33.04 11.79 2.12
C SER A 289 -33.54 13.22 1.89
N LYS A 290 -32.65 14.21 1.97
CA LYS A 290 -32.95 15.63 1.69
C LYS A 290 -33.15 15.96 0.21
N LEU A 291 -32.71 15.09 -0.70
CA LEU A 291 -32.82 15.27 -2.16
C LEU A 291 -33.93 14.41 -2.79
N ARG A 292 -34.75 13.73 -1.98
CA ARG A 292 -35.86 12.91 -2.47
C ARG A 292 -36.99 13.78 -2.99
N THR A 293 -37.15 13.84 -4.31
CA THR A 293 -38.37 14.36 -4.95
C THR A 293 -39.52 13.37 -4.81
N VAL A 294 -40.76 13.89 -4.76
CA VAL A 294 -42.04 13.16 -4.63
C VAL A 294 -42.28 12.30 -5.88
N GLY A 295 -41.57 11.18 -5.97
CA GLY A 295 -41.52 10.27 -7.12
C GLY A 295 -40.50 9.14 -6.96
N ASP A 296 -39.48 9.30 -6.11
CA ASP A 296 -38.46 8.28 -5.79
C ASP A 296 -38.95 7.28 -4.72
N SER A 297 -40.11 6.67 -5.00
CA SER A 297 -40.63 5.53 -4.26
C SER A 297 -39.99 4.25 -4.80
N SER A 298 -38.72 3.99 -4.48
CA SER A 298 -38.18 2.64 -4.61
C SER A 298 -38.85 1.77 -3.55
N SER A 299 -39.76 0.88 -3.97
CA SER A 299 -40.18 -0.23 -3.12
C SER A 299 -38.92 -0.92 -2.58
N ILE A 300 -38.92 -1.20 -1.28
CA ILE A 300 -37.84 -1.92 -0.62
C ILE A 300 -37.98 -3.39 -1.08
N THR A 301 -37.49 -3.70 -2.28
CA THR A 301 -37.28 -5.09 -2.66
C THR A 301 -36.05 -5.57 -1.92
N VAL A 302 -36.25 -6.52 -1.01
CA VAL A 302 -35.17 -7.21 -0.31
C VAL A 302 -34.40 -8.02 -1.35
N ASN A 303 -33.23 -7.51 -1.75
CA ASN A 303 -32.34 -8.15 -2.72
C ASN A 303 -31.02 -8.48 -2.03
N GLY A 304 -30.49 -9.68 -2.29
CA GLY A 304 -29.22 -10.15 -1.75
C GLY A 304 -29.23 -11.67 -1.60
N THR A 305 -28.04 -12.24 -1.37
CA THR A 305 -27.91 -13.69 -1.13
C THR A 305 -28.21 -14.04 0.33
N LEU A 306 -29.09 -15.03 0.54
CA LEU A 306 -29.41 -15.55 1.88
C LEU A 306 -28.14 -15.97 2.63
N GLY A 307 -28.04 -15.64 3.91
CA GLY A 307 -26.84 -15.87 4.73
C GLY A 307 -25.79 -14.75 4.67
N TYR A 308 -25.85 -13.87 3.65
CA TYR A 308 -24.98 -12.70 3.52
C TYR A 308 -25.73 -11.37 3.72
N MET A 309 -27.07 -11.40 3.70
CA MET A 309 -27.90 -10.22 3.97
C MET A 309 -27.80 -9.78 5.43
N ALA A 310 -27.74 -8.46 5.64
CA ALA A 310 -27.77 -7.89 6.98
C ALA A 310 -29.14 -8.15 7.66
N PRO A 311 -29.17 -8.46 8.97
CA PRO A 311 -30.41 -8.83 9.66
C PRO A 311 -31.47 -7.72 9.66
N GLY A 312 -31.07 -6.44 9.64
CA GLY A 312 -32.01 -5.31 9.57
C GLY A 312 -32.68 -5.11 8.21
N ILE A 313 -32.34 -5.91 7.19
CA ILE A 313 -32.94 -5.87 5.85
C ILE A 313 -33.90 -7.05 5.65
N VAL A 314 -33.74 -8.13 6.43
CA VAL A 314 -34.57 -9.34 6.39
C VAL A 314 -35.65 -9.21 7.46
N VAL A 315 -36.75 -8.52 7.16
CA VAL A 315 -37.93 -8.42 8.04
C VAL A 315 -39.19 -8.75 7.26
#